data_AF-A0AAD7YV16-F1
#
_entry.id   AF-A0AAD7YV16-F1
#
_cell.length_a   1.000
_cell.length_b   1.000
_cell.length_c   1.000
_cell.angle_alpha   90.00
_cell.angle_beta   90.00
_cell.angle_gamma   90.00
#
_symmetry.space_group_name_H-M   'P 1'
#
loop_
_entity.id
_entity.type
_entity.pdbx_description
1 polymer ?
#
loop_
_entity_poly.entity_id
_entity_poly.type
_entity_poly.pdbx_seq_one_letter_code
_entity_poly.pdbx_strand_id
1 'polypeptide(L)'
;MDRTREKWKCPLFGDTCDLKENMLPTYEDVMKFYEWNRRKIKLDKDTKKEPTYKEIEAIVVAKIVEIWGKASIPTIQLKGIKVMLKAYHLKCKNLLKSYPKIPEKKLEEFRRSSRVLFDISSCKCTNISECTCPREKKVPKREHSFLIDQRSARKMFIGAIDTATTSKLAKTLKRKLNKPDPKVQPQKKSKQEPNISVSSESENVSMESPSQNLVDLATYVVKAYAPTWFAIKTHPTCKDGARHLYHLVSATRYLPAKLKAIVDPVIQRNGYFAHPENLLLAMLTDSQQHIRELGARRILKARTNKENRLRLFQLPVLNLNASSYVDLIDWQDKITEPPVLKQIPDEVIQTFVEEKGKGDSPLLRLPCHSQAVERAVKTVTEASAKLSKRSAREGFIKAQIESRRAMPKFDSKQDFKAN
;
A
#
# COMPACT_ATOMS: atom_id res chain seq x y z
N MET A 1 -7.40 27.66 -16.19
CA MET A 1 -7.98 26.64 -17.11
C MET A 1 -7.35 25.30 -16.77
N ASP A 2 -8.04 24.53 -15.94
CA ASP A 2 -7.65 23.18 -15.53
C ASP A 2 -7.61 22.24 -16.73
N ARG A 3 -6.42 21.73 -17.06
CA ARG A 3 -6.33 20.52 -17.87
C ARG A 3 -6.60 19.34 -16.95
N THR A 4 -7.86 18.92 -16.91
CA THR A 4 -8.28 17.58 -16.48
C THR A 4 -7.22 16.56 -16.92
N ARG A 5 -6.65 15.82 -15.95
CA ARG A 5 -5.76 14.69 -16.24
C ARG A 5 -6.57 13.65 -17.03
N GLU A 6 -6.48 13.72 -18.36
CA GLU A 6 -6.97 12.64 -19.22
C GLU A 6 -6.33 11.34 -18.75
N LYS A 7 -7.15 10.35 -18.39
CA LYS A 7 -6.68 8.98 -18.19
C LYS A 7 -6.10 8.52 -19.53
N TRP A 8 -4.77 8.42 -19.57
CA TRP A 8 -4.05 8.09 -20.80
C TRP A 8 -4.35 6.66 -21.23
N LYS A 9 -4.82 6.51 -22.47
CA LYS A 9 -5.19 5.23 -23.05
C LYS A 9 -4.10 4.69 -23.98
N CYS A 10 -3.71 3.44 -23.78
CA CYS A 10 -3.08 2.57 -24.76
C CYS A 10 -4.13 2.19 -25.82
N PRO A 11 -3.85 2.35 -27.12
CA PRO A 11 -4.81 1.99 -28.16
C PRO A 11 -5.22 0.51 -28.14
N LEU A 12 -4.35 -0.38 -27.65
CA LEU A 12 -4.63 -1.82 -27.58
C LEU A 12 -5.39 -2.22 -26.31
N PHE A 13 -5.01 -1.66 -25.16
CA PHE A 13 -5.43 -2.18 -23.86
C PHE A 13 -6.20 -1.17 -22.99
N GLY A 14 -6.49 0.04 -23.51
CA GLY A 14 -7.19 1.09 -22.76
C GLY A 14 -6.27 1.73 -21.72
N ASP A 15 -6.80 2.05 -20.54
CA ASP A 15 -6.09 2.81 -19.52
C ASP A 15 -4.71 2.22 -19.17
N THR A 16 -3.66 3.06 -19.22
CA THR A 16 -2.31 2.69 -18.81
C THR A 16 -2.14 2.86 -17.30
N CYS A 17 -1.47 1.93 -16.63
CA CYS A 17 -1.28 1.95 -15.18
C CYS A 17 0.07 1.34 -14.76
N ASP A 18 0.44 1.55 -13.49
CA ASP A 18 1.55 0.86 -12.85
C ASP A 18 1.24 -0.63 -12.59
N LEU A 19 2.27 -1.47 -12.46
CA LEU A 19 2.10 -2.87 -12.10
C LEU A 19 1.69 -3.02 -10.64
N LYS A 20 0.71 -3.89 -10.39
CA LYS A 20 0.31 -4.26 -9.03
C LYS A 20 1.46 -5.01 -8.34
N GLU A 21 1.82 -4.60 -7.14
CA GLU A 21 2.95 -5.22 -6.43
C GLU A 21 2.62 -6.57 -5.79
N ASN A 22 1.33 -6.85 -5.60
CA ASN A 22 0.83 -8.03 -4.90
C ASN A 22 0.30 -9.13 -5.84
N MET A 23 0.56 -9.06 -7.14
CA MET A 23 0.10 -10.04 -8.13
C MET A 23 1.11 -10.16 -9.27
N LEU A 24 1.31 -11.38 -9.80
CA LEU A 24 2.22 -11.57 -10.93
C LEU A 24 1.60 -11.00 -12.21
N PRO A 25 2.33 -10.21 -13.02
CA PRO A 25 1.73 -9.47 -14.13
C PRO A 25 1.35 -10.38 -15.32
N THR A 26 0.29 -10.02 -16.04
CA THR A 26 -0.05 -10.56 -17.37
C THR A 26 0.71 -9.85 -18.48
N TYR A 27 0.65 -10.36 -19.72
CA TYR A 27 1.17 -9.63 -20.88
C TYR A 27 0.47 -8.28 -21.07
N GLU A 28 -0.83 -8.20 -20.79
CA GLU A 28 -1.60 -6.95 -20.81
C GLU A 28 -1.05 -5.94 -19.79
N ASP A 29 -0.84 -6.38 -18.54
CA ASP A 29 -0.32 -5.52 -17.47
C ASP A 29 1.07 -4.99 -17.81
N VAL A 30 1.95 -5.87 -18.33
CA VAL A 30 3.31 -5.49 -18.76
C VAL A 30 3.27 -4.42 -19.85
N MET A 31 2.38 -4.55 -20.84
CA MET A 31 2.29 -3.57 -21.93
C MET A 31 1.61 -2.26 -21.51
N LYS A 32 0.63 -2.30 -20.60
CA LYS A 32 0.07 -1.09 -19.97
C LYS A 32 1.14 -0.32 -19.21
N PHE A 33 1.97 -1.02 -18.45
CA PHE A 33 3.09 -0.43 -17.73
C PHE A 33 4.20 0.10 -18.65
N TYR A 34 4.47 -0.61 -19.76
CA TYR A 34 5.42 -0.16 -20.79
C TYR A 34 4.99 1.20 -21.37
N GLU A 35 3.73 1.32 -21.82
CA GLU A 35 3.23 2.58 -22.39
C GLU A 35 3.14 3.70 -21.35
N TRP A 36 2.81 3.37 -20.10
CA TRP A 36 2.85 4.33 -18.99
C TRP A 36 4.25 4.94 -18.80
N ASN A 37 5.29 4.11 -18.75
CA ASN A 37 6.68 4.59 -18.63
C ASN A 37 7.18 5.31 -19.88
N ARG A 38 6.82 4.84 -21.08
CA ARG A 38 7.15 5.55 -22.32
C ARG A 38 6.66 7.00 -22.29
N ARG A 39 5.41 7.23 -21.87
CA ARG A 39 4.86 8.59 -21.78
C ARG A 39 5.48 9.39 -20.64
N LYS A 40 5.71 8.76 -19.50
CA LYS A 40 6.37 9.39 -18.35
C LYS A 40 7.76 9.92 -18.72
N ILE A 41 8.61 9.11 -19.35
CA ILE A 41 9.94 9.53 -19.80
C ILE A 41 9.86 10.68 -20.82
N LYS A 42 8.88 10.63 -21.73
CA LYS A 42 8.66 11.70 -22.71
C LYS A 42 8.26 13.02 -22.05
N LEU A 43 7.43 12.98 -21.01
CA LEU A 43 7.05 14.15 -20.22
C LEU A 43 8.22 14.68 -19.38
N ASP A 44 8.94 13.81 -18.71
CA ASP A 44 10.03 14.18 -17.80
C ASP A 44 11.23 14.82 -18.53
N LYS A 45 11.47 14.44 -19.80
CA LYS A 45 12.56 15.00 -20.60
C LYS A 45 12.23 16.32 -21.30
N ASP A 46 10.99 16.83 -21.19
CA ASP A 46 10.48 18.03 -21.88
C ASP A 46 10.91 18.13 -23.35
N THR A 47 10.99 16.98 -24.04
CA THR A 47 11.45 16.87 -25.42
C THR A 47 10.40 16.20 -26.28
N LYS A 48 10.28 16.64 -27.54
CA LYS A 48 9.43 15.97 -28.53
C LYS A 48 9.95 14.59 -28.95
N LYS A 49 11.16 14.21 -28.51
CA LYS A 49 11.86 12.98 -28.92
C LYS A 49 11.26 11.76 -28.21
N GLU A 50 10.99 10.73 -29.00
CA GLU A 50 10.49 9.45 -28.47
C GLU A 50 11.56 8.72 -27.65
N PRO A 51 11.22 8.21 -26.44
CA PRO A 51 12.14 7.38 -25.68
C PRO A 51 12.51 6.11 -26.45
N THR A 52 13.76 5.70 -26.30
CA THR A 52 14.23 4.46 -26.92
C THR A 52 13.61 3.25 -26.23
N TYR A 53 13.43 2.16 -26.99
CA TYR A 53 12.99 0.88 -26.44
C TYR A 53 13.89 0.43 -25.27
N LYS A 54 15.20 0.73 -25.32
CA LYS A 54 16.16 0.33 -24.29
C LYS A 54 15.94 1.04 -22.95
N GLU A 55 15.59 2.32 -22.98
CA GLU A 55 15.28 3.09 -21.77
C GLU A 55 14.04 2.53 -21.07
N ILE A 56 12.99 2.21 -21.84
CA ILE A 56 11.75 1.65 -21.30
C ILE A 56 11.95 0.19 -20.86
N GLU A 57 12.66 -0.62 -21.65
CA GLU A 57 13.00 -2.01 -21.34
C GLU A 57 13.69 -2.13 -19.99
N ALA A 58 14.63 -1.24 -19.67
CA ALA A 58 15.35 -1.26 -18.40
C ALA A 58 14.40 -1.13 -17.20
N ILE A 59 13.44 -0.20 -17.27
CA ILE A 59 12.47 0.06 -16.19
C ILE A 59 11.46 -1.10 -16.08
N VAL A 60 10.90 -1.53 -17.21
CA VAL A 60 9.89 -2.60 -17.24
C VAL A 60 10.46 -3.91 -16.73
N VAL A 61 11.64 -4.31 -17.20
CA VAL A 61 12.28 -5.55 -16.78
C VAL A 61 12.66 -5.51 -15.29
N ALA A 62 13.18 -4.39 -14.80
CA ALA A 62 13.51 -4.24 -13.38
C ALA A 62 12.28 -4.45 -12.49
N LYS A 63 11.14 -3.84 -12.82
CA LYS A 63 9.90 -3.98 -12.03
C LYS A 63 9.32 -5.39 -12.09
N ILE A 64 9.34 -6.04 -13.26
CA ILE A 64 8.90 -7.44 -13.39
C ILE A 64 9.73 -8.35 -12.49
N VAL A 65 11.06 -8.20 -12.53
CA VAL A 65 11.98 -9.00 -11.70
C VAL A 65 11.75 -8.75 -10.21
N GLU A 66 11.48 -7.51 -9.81
CA GLU A 66 11.13 -7.16 -8.43
C GLU A 66 9.87 -7.91 -7.96
N ILE A 67 8.78 -7.84 -8.72
CA ILE A 67 7.49 -8.47 -8.38
C ILE A 67 7.63 -9.99 -8.29
N TRP A 68 8.31 -10.61 -9.25
CA TRP A 68 8.55 -12.05 -9.21
C TRP A 68 9.50 -12.46 -8.08
N GLY A 69 10.44 -11.58 -7.70
CA GLY A 69 11.29 -11.77 -6.53
C GLY A 69 10.49 -11.81 -5.22
N LYS A 70 9.43 -10.99 -5.11
CA LYS A 70 8.48 -11.02 -3.98
C LYS A 70 7.64 -12.29 -3.94
N ALA A 71 7.55 -13.08 -5.01
CA ALA A 71 6.84 -14.36 -4.99
C ALA A 71 7.71 -15.54 -4.53
N SER A 72 9.01 -15.34 -4.27
CA SER A 72 9.94 -16.43 -3.93
C SER A 72 9.98 -17.57 -4.97
N ILE A 73 9.62 -17.31 -6.23
CA ILE A 73 9.63 -18.27 -7.33
C ILE A 73 10.92 -18.10 -8.14
N PRO A 74 11.69 -19.18 -8.42
CA PRO A 74 12.84 -19.09 -9.31
C PRO A 74 12.43 -18.63 -10.71
N THR A 75 13.10 -17.60 -11.23
CA THR A 75 12.83 -17.03 -12.56
C THR A 75 13.92 -17.37 -13.58
N ILE A 76 13.57 -17.31 -14.86
CA ILE A 76 14.52 -17.40 -15.97
C ILE A 76 15.58 -16.28 -15.90
N GLN A 77 16.65 -16.43 -16.68
CA GLN A 77 17.69 -15.42 -16.78
C GLN A 77 17.17 -14.11 -17.38
N LEU A 78 17.78 -12.99 -16.99
CA LEU A 78 17.42 -11.63 -17.45
C LEU A 78 17.35 -11.51 -18.98
N LYS A 79 18.28 -12.17 -19.69
CA LYS A 79 18.31 -12.22 -21.15
C LYS A 79 17.01 -12.80 -21.73
N GLY A 80 16.48 -13.87 -21.11
CA GLY A 80 15.21 -14.48 -21.50
C GLY A 80 14.01 -13.54 -21.28
N ILE A 81 13.98 -12.81 -20.17
CA ILE A 81 12.91 -11.84 -19.86
C ILE A 81 12.90 -10.72 -20.92
N LYS A 82 14.07 -10.18 -21.27
CA LYS A 82 14.22 -9.17 -22.33
C LYS A 82 13.75 -9.68 -23.69
N VAL A 83 14.06 -10.93 -24.03
CA VAL A 83 13.59 -11.57 -25.28
C VAL A 83 12.06 -11.68 -25.30
N MET A 84 11.45 -12.12 -24.21
CA MET A 84 9.99 -12.21 -24.09
C MET A 84 9.31 -10.85 -24.23
N LEU A 85 9.82 -9.83 -23.53
CA LEU A 85 9.31 -8.47 -23.61
C LEU A 85 9.43 -7.92 -25.04
N LYS A 86 10.60 -8.08 -25.68
CA LYS A 86 10.85 -7.61 -27.04
C LYS A 86 9.92 -8.28 -28.05
N ALA A 87 9.74 -9.59 -27.94
CA ALA A 87 8.85 -10.35 -28.83
C ALA A 87 7.40 -9.86 -28.72
N TYR A 88 6.90 -9.67 -27.50
CA TYR A 88 5.52 -9.22 -27.30
C TYR A 88 5.33 -7.73 -27.64
N HIS A 89 6.31 -6.89 -27.36
CA HIS A 89 6.34 -5.49 -27.80
C HIS A 89 6.26 -5.40 -29.33
N LEU A 90 7.03 -6.22 -30.06
CA LEU A 90 6.98 -6.25 -31.53
C LEU A 90 5.61 -6.74 -32.03
N LYS A 91 5.00 -7.74 -31.36
CA LYS A 91 3.63 -8.19 -31.65
C LYS A 91 2.63 -7.04 -31.53
N CYS A 92 2.71 -6.26 -30.44
CA CYS A 92 1.88 -5.07 -30.23
C CYS A 92 2.14 -3.98 -31.28
N LYS A 93 3.42 -3.69 -31.57
CA LYS A 93 3.83 -2.68 -32.56
C LYS A 93 3.33 -3.03 -33.96
N ASN A 94 3.44 -4.29 -34.37
CA ASN A 94 2.96 -4.75 -35.66
C ASN A 94 1.44 -4.65 -35.77
N LEU A 95 0.71 -4.97 -34.69
CA LEU A 95 -0.73 -4.80 -34.65
C LEU A 95 -1.11 -3.31 -34.78
N LEU A 96 -0.41 -2.43 -34.06
CA LEU A 96 -0.62 -0.97 -34.11
C LEU A 96 -0.38 -0.34 -35.49
N LYS A 97 0.43 -0.94 -36.37
CA LYS A 97 0.62 -0.43 -37.75
C LYS A 97 -0.68 -0.38 -38.55
N SER A 98 -1.63 -1.27 -38.23
CA SER A 98 -2.91 -1.36 -38.92
C SER A 98 -4.04 -0.62 -38.18
N TYR A 99 -3.76 0.00 -37.03
CA TYR A 99 -4.76 0.75 -36.25
C TYR A 99 -5.03 2.13 -36.90
N PRO A 100 -6.29 2.64 -36.93
CA PRO A 100 -7.50 2.09 -36.32
C PRO A 100 -8.28 1.07 -37.19
N LYS A 101 -7.77 0.69 -38.37
CA LYS A 101 -8.45 -0.18 -39.35
C LYS A 101 -8.55 -1.67 -38.95
N ILE A 102 -8.34 -1.99 -37.67
CA ILE A 102 -8.36 -3.37 -37.17
C ILE A 102 -9.80 -3.70 -36.79
N PRO A 103 -10.36 -4.84 -37.26
CA PRO A 103 -11.68 -5.28 -36.83
C PRO A 103 -11.75 -5.45 -35.30
N GLU A 104 -12.80 -4.94 -34.65
CA GLU A 104 -12.91 -4.98 -33.17
C GLU A 104 -12.82 -6.41 -32.64
N LYS A 105 -13.42 -7.39 -33.32
CA LYS A 105 -13.31 -8.82 -32.97
C LYS A 105 -11.86 -9.30 -32.88
N LYS A 106 -10.99 -8.86 -33.78
CA LYS A 106 -9.55 -9.20 -33.78
C LYS A 106 -8.82 -8.51 -32.63
N LEU A 107 -9.25 -7.30 -32.27
CA LEU A 107 -8.72 -6.56 -31.12
C LEU A 107 -9.14 -7.19 -29.79
N GLU A 108 -10.39 -7.63 -29.67
CA GLU A 108 -10.90 -8.38 -28.52
C GLU A 108 -10.20 -9.73 -28.35
N GLU A 109 -9.99 -10.47 -29.43
CA GLU A 109 -9.24 -11.72 -29.39
C GLU A 109 -7.80 -11.50 -28.92
N PHE A 110 -7.15 -10.43 -29.42
CA PHE A 110 -5.83 -10.04 -28.97
C PHE A 110 -5.81 -9.71 -27.47
N ARG A 111 -6.77 -8.90 -26.99
CA ARG A 111 -6.95 -8.57 -25.56
C ARG A 111 -7.21 -9.82 -24.70
N ARG A 112 -8.00 -10.76 -25.19
CA ARG A 112 -8.24 -12.03 -24.47
C ARG A 112 -6.94 -12.83 -24.36
N SER A 113 -6.15 -12.87 -25.42
CA SER A 113 -4.84 -13.56 -25.42
C SER A 113 -3.78 -12.88 -24.55
N SER A 114 -3.92 -11.58 -24.25
CA SER A 114 -2.95 -10.83 -23.42
C SER A 114 -3.16 -11.00 -21.92
N ARG A 115 -4.33 -11.49 -21.49
CA ARG A 115 -4.66 -11.71 -20.06
C ARG A 115 -3.97 -12.94 -19.44
N VAL A 116 -3.20 -13.68 -20.24
CA VAL A 116 -2.39 -14.80 -19.74
C VAL A 116 -1.18 -14.27 -18.97
N LEU A 117 -0.70 -15.06 -18.01
CA LEU A 117 0.44 -14.73 -17.17
C LEU A 117 1.68 -14.43 -18.02
N PHE A 118 2.39 -13.33 -17.71
CA PHE A 118 3.73 -13.08 -18.22
C PHE A 118 4.72 -13.99 -17.47
N ASP A 119 4.65 -15.29 -17.80
CA ASP A 119 5.26 -16.33 -16.97
C ASP A 119 6.78 -16.37 -17.16
N ILE A 120 7.53 -15.80 -16.22
CA ILE A 120 8.99 -15.85 -16.20
C ILE A 120 9.54 -16.89 -15.21
N SER A 121 8.70 -17.79 -14.69
CA SER A 121 9.18 -18.90 -13.86
C SER A 121 10.20 -19.76 -14.61
N SER A 122 11.20 -20.27 -13.90
CA SER A 122 12.17 -21.24 -14.45
C SER A 122 11.53 -22.59 -14.75
N CYS A 123 10.59 -23.02 -13.90
CA CYS A 123 9.86 -24.27 -14.08
C CYS A 123 8.62 -24.05 -14.94
N LYS A 124 8.48 -24.80 -16.03
CA LYS A 124 7.33 -24.78 -16.97
C LYS A 124 6.44 -26.03 -16.91
N CYS A 125 6.63 -26.88 -15.90
CA CYS A 125 5.81 -28.08 -15.72
C CYS A 125 4.32 -27.71 -15.52
N THR A 126 3.45 -28.47 -16.16
CA THR A 126 1.99 -28.38 -16.00
C THR A 126 1.58 -28.90 -14.63
N ASN A 127 2.10 -30.07 -14.24
CA ASN A 127 1.96 -30.60 -12.88
C ASN A 127 3.20 -30.23 -12.06
N ILE A 128 3.07 -29.21 -11.20
CA ILE A 128 4.19 -28.69 -10.39
C ILE A 128 4.50 -29.63 -9.22
N SER A 129 3.49 -30.36 -8.72
CA SER A 129 3.63 -31.29 -7.59
C SER A 129 4.60 -32.43 -7.89
N GLU A 130 4.59 -32.91 -9.14
CA GLU A 130 5.45 -33.99 -9.66
C GLU A 130 6.68 -33.47 -10.40
N CYS A 131 6.98 -32.17 -10.30
CA CYS A 131 8.07 -31.55 -11.05
C CYS A 131 9.44 -32.16 -10.72
N THR A 132 10.18 -32.58 -11.75
CA THR A 132 11.55 -33.13 -11.65
C THR A 132 12.63 -32.12 -12.04
N CYS A 133 12.31 -30.82 -12.14
CA CYS A 133 13.30 -29.79 -12.49
C CYS A 133 14.47 -29.74 -11.48
N PRO A 134 15.67 -29.31 -11.92
CA PRO A 134 16.80 -29.05 -11.04
C PRO A 134 16.44 -28.13 -9.87
N ARG A 135 17.08 -28.35 -8.71
CA ARG A 135 16.71 -27.69 -7.44
C ARG A 135 16.68 -26.16 -7.54
N GLU A 136 17.58 -25.57 -8.32
CA GLU A 136 17.70 -24.11 -8.50
C GLU A 136 16.57 -23.53 -9.37
N LYS A 137 15.93 -24.36 -10.18
CA LYS A 137 14.83 -24.00 -11.09
C LYS A 137 13.46 -24.44 -10.56
N LYS A 138 13.45 -25.35 -9.59
CA LYS A 138 12.25 -25.97 -9.02
C LYS A 138 11.51 -25.00 -8.10
N VAL A 139 10.19 -24.94 -8.27
CA VAL A 139 9.32 -24.08 -7.46
C VAL A 139 9.22 -24.67 -6.05
N PRO A 140 9.40 -23.89 -4.97
CA PRO A 140 9.21 -24.37 -3.60
C PRO A 140 7.79 -24.87 -3.38
N LYS A 141 7.61 -26.01 -2.67
CA LYS A 141 6.29 -26.63 -2.42
C LYS A 141 5.24 -25.63 -1.89
N ARG A 142 5.64 -24.71 -1.01
CA ARG A 142 4.77 -23.66 -0.46
C ARG A 142 4.20 -22.69 -1.50
N GLU A 143 4.89 -22.49 -2.62
CA GLU A 143 4.46 -21.58 -3.69
C GLU A 143 3.74 -22.31 -4.84
N HIS A 144 3.52 -23.63 -4.74
CA HIS A 144 2.87 -24.41 -5.80
C HIS A 144 1.44 -23.95 -6.03
N SER A 145 0.64 -23.85 -4.96
CA SER A 145 -0.74 -23.39 -5.03
C SER A 145 -0.83 -21.99 -5.64
N PHE A 146 0.05 -21.08 -5.22
CA PHE A 146 0.12 -19.73 -5.75
C PHE A 146 0.45 -19.70 -7.25
N LEU A 147 1.50 -20.37 -7.71
CA LEU A 147 1.86 -20.35 -9.12
C LEU A 147 0.80 -21.05 -10.02
N ILE A 148 0.18 -22.12 -9.53
CA ILE A 148 -0.93 -22.79 -10.23
C ILE A 148 -2.12 -21.83 -10.39
N ASP A 149 -2.49 -21.13 -9.33
CA ASP A 149 -3.54 -20.10 -9.39
C ASP A 149 -3.16 -18.98 -10.37
N GLN A 150 -1.94 -18.44 -10.29
CA GLN A 150 -1.50 -17.34 -11.17
C GLN A 150 -1.43 -17.73 -12.66
N ARG A 151 -1.27 -19.01 -12.98
CA ARG A 151 -1.35 -19.55 -14.35
C ARG A 151 -2.79 -19.79 -14.83
N SER A 152 -3.76 -19.80 -13.92
CA SER A 152 -5.16 -20.16 -14.20
C SER A 152 -6.13 -19.06 -13.76
N ALA A 153 -6.75 -19.23 -12.59
CA ALA A 153 -7.83 -18.39 -12.08
C ALA A 153 -7.38 -17.00 -11.61
N ARG A 154 -6.10 -16.86 -11.24
CA ARG A 154 -5.45 -15.59 -10.83
C ARG A 154 -6.16 -14.89 -9.66
N LYS A 155 -6.58 -15.66 -8.65
CA LYS A 155 -7.33 -15.18 -7.48
C LYS A 155 -6.45 -14.94 -6.25
N MET A 156 -5.26 -15.54 -6.19
CA MET A 156 -4.33 -15.39 -5.08
C MET A 156 -3.46 -14.14 -5.23
N PHE A 157 -3.03 -13.60 -4.09
CA PHE A 157 -2.15 -12.42 -4.00
C PHE A 157 -0.87 -12.77 -3.25
N ILE A 158 0.22 -12.08 -3.58
CA ILE A 158 1.49 -12.18 -2.86
C ILE A 158 1.28 -11.63 -1.44
N GLY A 159 1.44 -12.48 -0.43
CA GLY A 159 1.40 -12.08 0.98
C GLY A 159 2.64 -11.28 1.38
N ALA A 160 2.56 -10.56 2.50
CA ALA A 160 3.71 -9.84 3.04
C ALA A 160 4.81 -10.84 3.48
N ILE A 161 5.92 -10.91 2.73
CA ILE A 161 7.09 -11.71 3.10
C ILE A 161 7.85 -11.03 4.23
N ASP A 162 8.34 -11.83 5.19
CA ASP A 162 9.28 -11.40 6.24
C ASP A 162 10.46 -10.61 5.65
N THR A 163 10.69 -9.42 6.22
CA THR A 163 11.61 -8.39 5.73
C THR A 163 13.05 -8.90 5.56
N ALA A 164 13.44 -9.90 6.36
CA ALA A 164 14.75 -10.55 6.27
C ALA A 164 14.94 -11.37 4.99
N THR A 165 13.88 -12.08 4.57
CA THR A 165 13.92 -12.94 3.37
C THR A 165 13.94 -12.08 2.11
N THR A 166 13.13 -11.01 2.08
CA THR A 166 13.12 -9.99 1.02
C THR A 166 14.50 -9.34 0.85
N SER A 167 15.18 -9.05 1.95
CA SER A 167 16.54 -8.46 1.93
C SER A 167 17.60 -9.42 1.38
N LYS A 168 17.55 -10.72 1.73
CA LYS A 168 18.45 -11.75 1.15
C LYS A 168 18.20 -11.98 -0.34
N LEU A 169 16.93 -12.02 -0.76
CA LEU A 169 16.54 -12.13 -2.18
C LEU A 169 16.99 -10.90 -2.98
N ALA A 170 16.78 -9.68 -2.46
CA ALA A 170 17.23 -8.44 -3.09
C ALA A 170 18.76 -8.36 -3.24
N LYS A 171 19.52 -8.77 -2.21
CA LYS A 171 21.00 -8.88 -2.29
C LYS A 171 21.45 -9.90 -3.33
N THR A 172 20.76 -11.02 -3.44
CA THR A 172 21.05 -12.07 -4.45
C THR A 172 20.71 -11.58 -5.86
N LEU A 173 19.62 -10.82 -6.02
CA LEU A 173 19.22 -10.18 -7.26
C LEU A 173 20.23 -9.12 -7.71
N LYS A 174 20.67 -8.23 -6.81
CA LYS A 174 21.75 -7.27 -7.09
C LYS A 174 23.04 -7.97 -7.54
N ARG A 175 23.43 -9.07 -6.89
CA ARG A 175 24.59 -9.88 -7.30
C ARG A 175 24.43 -10.53 -8.68
N LYS A 176 23.20 -10.93 -9.07
CA LYS A 176 22.92 -11.50 -10.40
C LYS A 176 22.85 -10.43 -11.50
N LEU A 177 22.37 -9.25 -11.18
CA LEU A 177 22.29 -8.10 -12.11
C LEU A 177 23.69 -7.51 -12.39
N ASN A 178 24.63 -7.65 -11.45
CA ASN A 178 25.99 -7.10 -11.55
C ASN A 178 27.06 -8.11 -11.98
N LYS A 179 26.71 -9.29 -12.51
CA LYS A 179 27.73 -10.22 -13.06
C LYS A 179 28.22 -9.69 -14.42
N PRO A 180 29.52 -9.46 -14.63
CA PRO A 180 30.07 -9.19 -15.96
C PRO A 180 30.02 -10.46 -16.82
N ASP A 181 29.83 -10.30 -18.13
CA ASP A 181 29.80 -11.38 -19.12
C ASP A 181 31.17 -12.10 -19.21
N PRO A 182 31.22 -13.44 -19.17
CA PRO A 182 32.48 -14.19 -19.23
C PRO A 182 32.92 -14.41 -20.68
N LYS A 183 33.24 -13.33 -21.42
CA LYS A 183 34.00 -13.40 -22.69
C LYS A 183 34.75 -12.11 -22.97
N VAL A 184 35.81 -11.82 -22.21
CA VAL A 184 36.94 -10.99 -22.66
C VAL A 184 38.21 -11.54 -21.99
N GLN A 185 39.21 -11.92 -22.78
CA GLN A 185 40.52 -12.40 -22.33
C GLN A 185 41.37 -11.25 -21.76
N PRO A 186 42.35 -11.53 -20.87
CA PRO A 186 43.03 -10.49 -20.12
C PRO A 186 44.16 -9.86 -20.96
N GLN A 187 44.10 -8.54 -21.16
CA GLN A 187 45.29 -7.76 -21.51
C GLN A 187 45.91 -7.15 -20.25
N LYS A 188 47.19 -7.41 -20.08
CA LYS A 188 48.07 -6.95 -19.00
C LYS A 188 47.92 -5.45 -18.77
N LYS A 189 47.69 -5.03 -17.52
CA LYS A 189 47.99 -3.67 -17.06
C LYS A 189 49.03 -3.73 -15.96
N SER A 190 50.06 -2.92 -16.18
CA SER A 190 51.21 -2.66 -15.34
C SER A 190 50.79 -2.18 -13.95
N LYS A 191 51.55 -2.63 -12.95
CA LYS A 191 51.51 -2.18 -11.56
C LYS A 191 51.72 -0.67 -11.50
N GLN A 192 50.83 0.01 -10.79
CA GLN A 192 51.18 1.12 -9.90
C GLN A 192 50.05 1.21 -8.86
N GLU A 193 50.39 0.84 -7.62
CA GLU A 193 49.65 1.24 -6.43
C GLU A 193 49.85 2.75 -6.21
N PRO A 194 48.90 3.45 -5.58
CA PRO A 194 49.07 3.56 -4.13
C PRO A 194 47.77 3.43 -3.30
N ASN A 195 48.00 2.84 -2.13
CA ASN A 195 47.40 3.09 -0.82
C ASN A 195 45.89 3.03 -0.62
N ILE A 196 45.52 1.93 0.04
CA ILE A 196 44.32 1.74 0.83
C ILE A 196 44.58 2.28 2.24
N SER A 197 43.74 3.20 2.71
CA SER A 197 43.44 3.34 4.13
C SER A 197 42.04 2.79 4.38
N VAL A 198 41.95 1.76 5.23
CA VAL A 198 40.72 1.11 5.68
C VAL A 198 40.17 1.83 6.91
N SER A 199 38.88 2.18 6.88
CA SER A 199 37.93 2.12 8.01
C SER A 199 36.52 2.37 7.44
N SER A 200 35.63 1.36 7.36
CA SER A 200 34.63 1.00 8.37
C SER A 200 33.27 1.59 8.03
N GLU A 201 32.22 0.76 8.15
CA GLU A 201 30.84 1.16 8.52
C GLU A 201 30.11 2.25 7.71
N SER A 202 28.91 1.89 7.22
CA SER A 202 27.80 2.79 6.89
C SER A 202 28.11 4.28 6.67
N GLU A 203 28.72 4.63 5.53
CA GLU A 203 28.70 6.03 5.11
C GLU A 203 27.39 6.31 4.39
N ASN A 204 26.45 6.91 5.14
CA ASN A 204 25.67 8.01 4.58
C ASN A 204 26.68 8.93 3.90
N VAL A 205 26.78 8.87 2.57
CA VAL A 205 27.51 9.88 1.83
C VAL A 205 26.81 11.19 2.14
N SER A 206 27.42 11.97 3.03
CA SER A 206 27.11 13.37 3.22
C SER A 206 27.49 14.06 1.92
N MET A 207 26.60 14.01 0.92
CA MET A 207 26.68 14.95 -0.18
C MET A 207 26.55 16.33 0.45
N GLU A 208 27.55 17.20 0.24
CA GLU A 208 27.56 18.57 0.77
C GLU A 208 26.29 19.36 0.40
N SER A 209 25.57 18.92 -0.65
CA SER A 209 24.24 19.41 -1.01
C SER A 209 23.25 18.23 -1.21
N PRO A 210 22.28 17.99 -0.30
CA PRO A 210 21.26 16.97 -0.49
C PRO A 210 20.32 17.34 -1.67
N SER A 211 19.83 16.34 -2.40
CA SER A 211 18.85 16.58 -3.47
C SER A 211 17.56 17.20 -2.93
N GLN A 212 16.88 18.05 -3.72
CA GLN A 212 15.63 18.69 -3.29
C GLN A 212 14.57 17.68 -2.83
N ASN A 213 14.45 16.52 -3.50
CA ASN A 213 13.52 15.47 -3.09
C ASN A 213 13.82 14.91 -1.70
N LEU A 214 15.11 14.77 -1.34
CA LEU A 214 15.53 14.32 -0.03
C LEU A 214 15.26 15.39 1.03
N VAL A 215 15.51 16.66 0.71
CA VAL A 215 15.18 17.80 1.57
C VAL A 215 13.68 17.88 1.81
N ASP A 216 12.85 17.77 0.77
CA ASP A 216 11.39 17.78 0.87
C ASP A 216 10.88 16.62 1.73
N LEU A 217 11.42 15.42 1.54
CA LEU A 217 11.06 14.24 2.33
C LEU A 217 11.47 14.38 3.80
N ALA A 218 12.71 14.78 4.07
CA ALA A 218 13.21 14.99 5.43
C ALA A 218 12.40 16.09 6.14
N THR A 219 12.10 17.18 5.43
CA THR A 219 11.24 18.27 5.93
C THR A 219 9.84 17.77 6.25
N TYR A 220 9.23 16.96 5.37
CA TYR A 220 7.93 16.32 5.64
C TYR A 220 7.96 15.42 6.87
N VAL A 221 9.02 14.62 7.03
CA VAL A 221 9.19 13.74 8.19
C VAL A 221 9.23 14.55 9.48
N VAL A 222 10.05 15.61 9.52
CA VAL A 222 10.25 16.43 10.72
C VAL A 222 9.04 17.30 11.03
N LYS A 223 8.39 17.90 10.01
CA LYS A 223 7.30 18.86 10.22
C LYS A 223 5.91 18.25 10.34
N ALA A 224 5.66 17.09 9.74
CA ALA A 224 4.32 16.50 9.69
C ALA A 224 4.28 15.08 10.25
N TYR A 225 5.07 14.15 9.70
CA TYR A 225 4.94 12.73 10.06
C TYR A 225 5.34 12.44 11.51
N ALA A 226 6.55 12.85 11.93
CA ALA A 226 7.04 12.56 13.27
C ALA A 226 6.19 13.24 14.36
N PRO A 227 5.83 14.53 14.27
CA PRO A 227 4.93 15.17 15.25
C PRO A 227 3.58 14.46 15.37
N THR A 228 2.95 14.10 14.23
CA THR A 228 1.68 13.35 14.22
C THR A 228 1.87 11.98 14.88
N TRP A 229 2.94 11.28 14.56
CA TRP A 229 3.23 9.98 15.16
C TRP A 229 3.42 10.07 16.67
N PHE A 230 4.17 11.06 17.15
CA PHE A 230 4.35 11.31 18.59
C PHE A 230 3.03 11.63 19.27
N ALA A 231 2.19 12.51 18.69
CA ALA A 231 0.87 12.83 19.23
C ALA A 231 -0.01 11.58 19.39
N ILE A 232 0.03 10.67 18.42
CA ILE A 232 -0.70 9.40 18.49
C ILE A 232 -0.13 8.49 19.60
N LYS A 233 1.19 8.47 19.81
CA LYS A 233 1.81 7.68 20.88
C LYS A 233 1.53 8.22 22.27
N THR A 234 1.53 9.54 22.44
CA THR A 234 1.26 10.17 23.73
C THR A 234 -0.23 10.13 24.07
N HIS A 235 -1.11 10.21 23.07
CA HIS A 235 -2.56 10.23 23.26
C HIS A 235 -3.22 9.14 22.41
N PRO A 236 -3.06 7.86 22.81
CA PRO A 236 -3.38 6.74 21.94
C PRO A 236 -4.85 6.37 21.94
N THR A 237 -5.77 7.21 22.45
CA THR A 237 -7.19 6.85 22.64
C THR A 237 -8.08 7.33 21.49
N CYS A 238 -9.18 6.62 21.22
CA CYS A 238 -10.08 6.89 20.09
C CYS A 238 -10.65 8.30 20.11
N LYS A 239 -10.85 8.87 21.31
CA LYS A 239 -11.27 10.27 21.50
C LYS A 239 -10.27 11.29 20.94
N ASP A 240 -9.01 10.91 20.74
CA ASP A 240 -7.98 11.79 20.20
C ASP A 240 -7.81 11.60 18.68
N GLY A 241 -8.40 10.55 18.11
CA GLY A 241 -8.19 10.17 16.71
C GLY A 241 -8.51 11.28 15.70
N ALA A 242 -9.63 12.00 15.89
CA ALA A 242 -9.97 13.13 15.04
C ALA A 242 -9.01 14.32 15.20
N ARG A 243 -8.50 14.55 16.42
CA ARG A 243 -7.49 15.58 16.70
C ARG A 243 -6.16 15.24 16.02
N HIS A 244 -5.77 13.97 16.01
CA HIS A 244 -4.58 13.49 15.29
C HIS A 244 -4.69 13.70 13.79
N LEU A 245 -5.87 13.40 13.22
CA LEU A 245 -6.12 13.65 11.80
C LEU A 245 -6.06 15.14 11.46
N TYR A 246 -6.68 15.99 12.28
CA TYR A 246 -6.59 17.44 12.13
C TYR A 246 -5.16 17.95 12.26
N HIS A 247 -4.39 17.43 13.23
CA HIS A 247 -2.99 17.79 13.41
C HIS A 247 -2.18 17.47 12.15
N LEU A 248 -2.38 16.29 11.55
CA LEU A 248 -1.75 15.93 10.28
C LEU A 248 -2.15 16.90 9.16
N VAL A 249 -3.46 17.16 9.00
CA VAL A 249 -3.99 18.09 7.98
C VAL A 249 -3.36 19.47 8.14
N SER A 250 -3.30 20.00 9.36
CA SER A 250 -2.70 21.30 9.65
C SER A 250 -1.21 21.30 9.36
N ALA A 251 -0.49 20.26 9.79
CA ALA A 251 0.94 20.12 9.61
C ALA A 251 1.37 19.97 8.15
N THR A 252 0.48 19.57 7.23
CA THR A 252 0.80 19.47 5.79
C THR A 252 0.46 20.73 4.99
N ARG A 253 -0.16 21.75 5.60
CA ARG A 253 -0.56 23.00 4.90
C ARG A 253 0.59 23.80 4.34
N TYR A 254 1.80 23.67 4.89
CA TYR A 254 2.98 24.38 4.36
C TYR A 254 3.46 23.82 3.02
N LEU A 255 3.03 22.61 2.64
CA LEU A 255 3.53 21.95 1.44
C LEU A 255 3.17 22.74 0.17
N PRO A 256 4.07 22.79 -0.84
CA PRO A 256 3.77 23.39 -2.12
C PRO A 256 2.69 22.60 -2.87
N ALA A 257 1.97 23.27 -3.79
CA ALA A 257 0.83 22.70 -4.50
C ALA A 257 1.14 21.34 -5.18
N LYS A 258 2.34 21.18 -5.73
CA LYS A 258 2.80 19.93 -6.36
C LYS A 258 2.84 18.75 -5.37
N LEU A 259 3.27 18.98 -4.13
CA LEU A 259 3.32 17.95 -3.10
C LEU A 259 1.96 17.73 -2.45
N LYS A 260 1.17 18.80 -2.25
CA LYS A 260 -0.24 18.68 -1.82
C LYS A 260 -1.06 17.80 -2.75
N ALA A 261 -0.87 17.93 -4.07
CA ALA A 261 -1.53 17.06 -5.06
C ALA A 261 -1.22 15.55 -4.90
N ILE A 262 -0.20 15.19 -4.11
CA ILE A 262 0.15 13.81 -3.76
C ILE A 262 -0.34 13.47 -2.35
N VAL A 263 -0.10 14.36 -1.37
CA VAL A 263 -0.37 14.12 0.06
C VAL A 263 -1.87 14.22 0.38
N ASP A 264 -2.57 15.21 -0.16
CA ASP A 264 -3.98 15.47 0.14
C ASP A 264 -4.88 14.29 -0.23
N PRO A 265 -4.75 13.64 -1.41
CA PRO A 265 -5.49 12.43 -1.72
C PRO A 265 -5.15 11.23 -0.82
N VAL A 266 -3.95 11.19 -0.23
CA VAL A 266 -3.57 10.15 0.74
C VAL A 266 -4.26 10.42 2.07
N ILE A 267 -4.28 11.66 2.56
CA ILE A 267 -4.99 12.06 3.77
C ILE A 267 -6.50 11.79 3.60
N GLN A 268 -7.09 12.21 2.49
CA GLN A 268 -8.51 11.96 2.18
C GLN A 268 -8.85 10.47 2.25
N ARG A 269 -8.06 9.60 1.61
CA ARG A 269 -8.33 8.15 1.60
C ARG A 269 -8.18 7.47 2.97
N ASN A 270 -7.38 8.04 3.86
CA ASN A 270 -7.13 7.50 5.20
C ASN A 270 -7.86 8.27 6.31
N GLY A 271 -8.70 9.25 5.95
CA GLY A 271 -9.38 10.17 6.85
C GLY A 271 -10.52 9.57 7.69
N TYR A 272 -10.47 8.28 8.03
CA TYR A 272 -11.56 7.57 8.71
C TYR A 272 -11.92 8.19 10.07
N PHE A 273 -10.97 8.83 10.73
CA PHE A 273 -11.22 9.57 11.98
C PHE A 273 -12.02 10.87 11.80
N ALA A 274 -12.25 11.33 10.57
CA ALA A 274 -13.18 12.40 10.29
C ALA A 274 -14.63 11.92 10.17
N HIS A 275 -14.90 10.61 10.23
CA HIS A 275 -16.27 10.12 10.25
C HIS A 275 -17.06 10.81 11.40
N PRO A 276 -18.31 11.26 11.18
CA PRO A 276 -19.07 12.01 12.18
C PRO A 276 -19.07 11.36 13.57
N GLU A 277 -19.22 10.03 13.62
CA GLU A 277 -19.17 9.27 14.88
C GLU A 277 -17.84 9.46 15.63
N ASN A 278 -16.71 9.43 14.93
CA ASN A 278 -15.38 9.61 15.53
C ASN A 278 -15.16 11.05 15.99
N LEU A 279 -15.67 12.02 15.23
CA LEU A 279 -15.65 13.43 15.62
C LEU A 279 -16.45 13.67 16.90
N LEU A 280 -17.62 13.05 17.04
CA LEU A 280 -18.44 13.15 18.25
C LEU A 280 -17.71 12.61 19.49
N LEU A 281 -16.95 11.51 19.36
CA LEU A 281 -16.11 11.00 20.46
C LEU A 281 -15.05 12.02 20.88
N ALA A 282 -14.42 12.70 19.91
CA ALA A 282 -13.47 13.75 20.21
C ALA A 282 -14.16 14.95 20.88
N MET A 283 -15.28 15.41 20.34
CA MET A 283 -16.05 16.54 20.88
C MET A 283 -16.44 16.34 22.35
N LEU A 284 -16.88 15.15 22.76
CA LEU A 284 -17.23 14.87 24.17
C LEU A 284 -16.08 15.08 25.17
N THR A 285 -14.83 15.10 24.71
CA THR A 285 -13.64 15.22 25.56
C THR A 285 -12.83 16.48 25.26
N ASP A 286 -13.43 17.44 24.56
CA ASP A 286 -12.75 18.68 24.22
C ASP A 286 -12.49 19.55 25.45
N SER A 287 -11.40 20.33 25.43
CA SER A 287 -11.12 21.27 26.51
C SER A 287 -12.18 22.37 26.58
N GLN A 288 -12.76 22.75 25.44
CA GLN A 288 -13.78 23.78 25.33
C GLN A 288 -15.17 23.21 25.65
N GLN A 289 -15.80 23.75 26.70
CA GLN A 289 -17.10 23.26 27.20
C GLN A 289 -18.20 23.31 26.14
N HIS A 290 -18.25 24.37 25.35
CA HIS A 290 -19.25 24.53 24.29
C HIS A 290 -19.12 23.48 23.18
N ILE A 291 -17.90 22.98 22.90
CA ILE A 291 -17.70 21.89 21.93
C ILE A 291 -18.21 20.57 22.51
N ARG A 292 -17.97 20.32 23.80
CA ARG A 292 -18.49 19.13 24.50
C ARG A 292 -20.01 19.09 24.50
N GLU A 293 -20.63 20.21 24.85
CA GLU A 293 -22.08 20.38 24.82
C GLU A 293 -22.65 20.17 23.40
N LEU A 294 -22.02 20.78 22.38
CA LEU A 294 -22.41 20.60 20.99
C LEU A 294 -22.34 19.13 20.55
N GLY A 295 -21.28 18.42 20.94
CA GLY A 295 -21.10 17.00 20.65
C GLY A 295 -22.23 16.16 21.27
N ALA A 296 -22.54 16.39 22.54
CA ALA A 296 -23.62 15.69 23.25
C ALA A 296 -25.01 15.97 22.65
N ARG A 297 -25.32 17.22 22.32
CA ARG A 297 -26.57 17.59 21.61
C ARG A 297 -26.71 16.87 20.27
N ARG A 298 -25.62 16.77 19.50
CA ARG A 298 -25.60 16.04 18.21
C ARG A 298 -25.84 14.54 18.41
N ILE A 299 -25.30 13.95 19.47
CA ILE A 299 -25.54 12.53 19.81
C ILE A 299 -27.01 12.29 20.13
N LEU A 300 -27.63 13.12 20.99
CA LEU A 300 -29.06 13.01 21.30
C LEU A 300 -29.92 13.10 20.04
N LYS A 301 -29.62 14.06 19.15
CA LYS A 301 -30.30 14.18 17.85
C LYS A 301 -30.08 12.96 16.94
N ALA A 302 -28.91 12.33 16.99
CA ALA A 302 -28.65 11.11 16.22
C ALA A 302 -29.43 9.90 16.76
N ARG A 303 -29.72 9.86 18.07
CA ARG A 303 -30.51 8.80 18.71
C ARG A 303 -32.00 8.85 18.40
N THR A 304 -32.55 10.03 18.17
CA THR A 304 -33.96 10.17 17.75
C THR A 304 -34.19 9.65 16.33
N ASN A 305 -33.16 9.70 15.47
CA ASN A 305 -33.22 9.24 14.08
C ASN A 305 -32.91 7.75 13.95
N LYS A 306 -33.75 6.88 14.56
CA LYS A 306 -33.63 5.42 14.47
C LYS A 306 -34.01 4.93 13.07
N GLU A 307 -33.05 4.86 12.17
CA GLU A 307 -33.29 4.28 10.85
C GLU A 307 -33.08 2.75 10.90
N ASN A 308 -34.06 2.00 10.39
CA ASN A 308 -34.04 0.53 10.36
C ASN A 308 -33.13 -0.05 9.25
N ARG A 309 -32.29 0.78 8.63
CA ARG A 309 -31.38 0.38 7.55
C ARG A 309 -29.98 0.11 8.10
N LEU A 310 -29.25 -0.77 7.40
CA LEU A 310 -27.85 -1.04 7.69
C LEU A 310 -27.05 0.27 7.65
N ARG A 311 -26.29 0.54 8.73
CA ARG A 311 -25.39 1.68 8.83
C ARG A 311 -24.27 1.53 7.81
N LEU A 312 -24.15 2.48 6.88
CA LEU A 312 -23.06 2.54 5.91
C LEU A 312 -21.95 3.44 6.44
N PHE A 313 -20.74 2.90 6.60
CA PHE A 313 -19.57 3.67 7.01
C PHE A 313 -18.95 4.33 5.79
N GLN A 314 -19.42 5.53 5.45
CA GLN A 314 -18.92 6.31 4.33
C GLN A 314 -17.87 7.32 4.79
N LEU A 315 -16.78 7.41 4.05
CA LEU A 315 -15.71 8.36 4.35
C LEU A 315 -16.14 9.76 3.90
N PRO A 316 -16.24 10.74 4.80
CA PRO A 316 -16.64 12.09 4.42
C PRO A 316 -15.55 12.77 3.60
N VAL A 317 -15.96 13.74 2.77
CA VAL A 317 -15.02 14.62 2.07
C VAL A 317 -14.39 15.55 3.11
N LEU A 318 -13.06 15.55 3.19
CA LEU A 318 -12.33 16.34 4.17
C LEU A 318 -12.17 17.78 3.74
N ASN A 319 -12.47 18.70 4.65
CA ASN A 319 -12.04 20.09 4.56
C ASN A 319 -10.58 20.22 5.02
N LEU A 320 -9.65 20.19 4.07
CA LEU A 320 -8.20 20.29 4.37
C LEU A 320 -7.78 21.70 4.86
N ASN A 321 -8.65 22.70 4.67
CA ASN A 321 -8.44 24.07 5.16
C ASN A 321 -9.17 24.36 6.48
N ALA A 322 -9.72 23.33 7.14
CA ALA A 322 -10.46 23.46 8.41
C ALA A 322 -9.71 24.27 9.49
N SER A 323 -10.39 25.18 10.16
CA SER A 323 -9.84 25.92 11.31
C SER A 323 -9.70 25.05 12.55
N SER A 324 -10.61 24.11 12.76
CA SER A 324 -10.63 23.17 13.88
C SER A 324 -10.84 21.74 13.39
N TYR A 325 -10.56 20.74 14.24
CA TYR A 325 -10.91 19.35 13.94
C TYR A 325 -12.43 19.16 13.78
N VAL A 326 -13.24 20.00 14.43
CA VAL A 326 -14.70 20.01 14.28
C VAL A 326 -15.11 20.38 12.86
N ASP A 327 -14.32 21.21 12.17
CA ASP A 327 -14.63 21.71 10.83
C ASP A 327 -14.06 20.82 9.70
N LEU A 328 -13.55 19.62 10.05
CA LEU A 328 -12.98 18.68 9.08
C LEU A 328 -14.00 18.14 8.07
N ILE A 329 -15.29 18.21 8.38
CA ILE A 329 -16.37 17.72 7.54
C ILE A 329 -17.50 18.73 7.45
N ASP A 330 -18.34 18.55 6.43
CA ASP A 330 -19.66 19.14 6.43
C ASP A 330 -20.59 18.33 7.35
N TRP A 331 -21.26 19.01 8.27
CA TRP A 331 -22.19 18.43 9.24
C TRP A 331 -23.64 18.34 8.73
N GLN A 332 -23.91 18.73 7.48
CA GLN A 332 -25.21 18.57 6.85
C GLN A 332 -25.55 17.12 6.52
N ASP A 333 -24.53 16.27 6.34
CA ASP A 333 -24.71 14.85 6.10
C ASP A 333 -25.36 14.13 7.30
N LYS A 334 -25.94 12.97 7.02
CA LYS A 334 -26.63 12.18 8.03
C LYS A 334 -25.65 11.69 9.11
N ILE A 335 -25.90 12.11 10.35
CA ILE A 335 -25.13 11.71 11.54
C ILE A 335 -25.80 10.51 12.22
N THR A 336 -25.02 9.48 12.54
CA THR A 336 -25.44 8.33 13.34
C THR A 336 -24.77 8.36 14.71
N GLU A 337 -25.40 7.72 15.71
CA GLU A 337 -24.81 7.63 17.05
C GLU A 337 -23.51 6.78 17.03
N PRO A 338 -22.43 7.21 17.72
CA PRO A 338 -21.26 6.36 17.87
C PRO A 338 -21.60 5.03 18.55
N PRO A 339 -21.22 3.85 18.00
CA PRO A 339 -21.55 2.55 18.59
C PRO A 339 -21.07 2.39 20.04
N VAL A 340 -19.93 3.01 20.36
CA VAL A 340 -19.32 2.99 21.69
C VAL A 340 -20.23 3.63 22.75
N LEU A 341 -21.09 4.55 22.34
CA LEU A 341 -22.02 5.24 23.23
C LEU A 341 -23.36 4.53 23.35
N LYS A 342 -23.66 3.49 22.55
CA LYS A 342 -25.00 2.89 22.49
C LYS A 342 -25.49 2.33 23.83
N GLN A 343 -24.58 1.92 24.72
CA GLN A 343 -24.93 1.39 26.04
C GLN A 343 -25.16 2.49 27.09
N ILE A 344 -24.87 3.74 26.75
CA ILE A 344 -25.00 4.88 27.66
C ILE A 344 -26.43 5.40 27.56
N PRO A 345 -27.19 5.48 28.67
CA PRO A 345 -28.57 5.96 28.65
C PRO A 345 -28.70 7.40 28.12
N ASP A 346 -29.88 7.77 27.60
CA ASP A 346 -30.13 9.13 27.09
C ASP A 346 -30.06 10.16 28.21
N GLU A 347 -30.50 9.78 29.41
CA GLU A 347 -30.53 10.59 30.63
C GLU A 347 -29.12 11.06 31.00
N VAL A 348 -28.12 10.18 30.89
CA VAL A 348 -26.72 10.52 31.18
C VAL A 348 -26.20 11.58 30.21
N ILE A 349 -26.57 11.49 28.93
CA ILE A 349 -26.15 12.47 27.91
C ILE A 349 -26.93 13.78 28.07
N GLN A 350 -28.21 13.72 28.46
CA GLN A 350 -29.01 14.91 28.79
C GLN A 350 -28.43 15.67 29.97
N THR A 351 -28.11 14.99 31.07
CA THR A 351 -27.42 15.62 32.22
C THR A 351 -26.09 16.25 31.78
N PHE A 352 -25.32 15.58 30.93
CA PHE A 352 -24.08 16.16 30.39
C PHE A 352 -24.33 17.43 29.55
N VAL A 353 -25.46 17.54 28.83
CA VAL A 353 -25.86 18.76 28.12
C VAL A 353 -26.30 19.85 29.10
N GLU A 354 -27.12 19.51 30.10
CA GLU A 354 -27.63 20.43 31.13
C GLU A 354 -26.49 21.05 31.94
N GLU A 355 -25.47 20.26 32.25
CA GLU A 355 -24.25 20.68 32.91
C GLU A 355 -23.30 21.46 31.98
N LYS A 356 -23.72 21.78 30.75
CA LYS A 356 -22.94 22.48 29.72
C LYS A 356 -21.62 21.77 29.40
N GLY A 357 -21.68 20.43 29.35
CA GLY A 357 -20.56 19.55 29.14
C GLY A 357 -19.57 19.49 30.31
N LYS A 358 -19.94 19.91 31.54
CA LYS A 358 -19.10 19.67 32.72
C LYS A 358 -19.16 18.18 33.13
N GLY A 359 -18.16 17.74 33.91
CA GLY A 359 -18.03 16.36 34.35
C GLY A 359 -17.12 15.48 33.49
N ASP A 360 -16.89 14.25 33.97
CA ASP A 360 -16.10 13.25 33.27
C ASP A 360 -16.87 12.67 32.07
N SER A 361 -16.21 12.60 30.92
CA SER A 361 -16.80 12.00 29.73
C SER A 361 -17.14 10.53 29.98
N PRO A 362 -18.31 10.04 29.54
CA PRO A 362 -18.73 8.66 29.76
C PRO A 362 -18.02 7.67 28.79
N LEU A 363 -16.87 8.05 28.23
CA LEU A 363 -16.19 7.31 27.18
C LEU A 363 -15.24 6.25 27.73
N LEU A 364 -15.34 5.05 27.17
CA LEU A 364 -14.35 4.00 27.37
C LEU A 364 -12.98 4.45 26.82
N ARG A 365 -11.90 4.17 27.57
CA ARG A 365 -10.51 4.36 27.13
C ARG A 365 -10.14 3.31 26.07
N LEU A 366 -10.72 3.42 24.88
CA LEU A 366 -10.40 2.57 23.74
C LEU A 366 -9.20 3.14 22.98
N PRO A 367 -8.21 2.34 22.59
CA PRO A 367 -7.08 2.84 21.80
C PRO A 367 -7.51 3.20 20.35
N CYS A 368 -7.04 4.34 19.82
CA CYS A 368 -7.23 4.78 18.42
C CYS A 368 -6.35 4.01 17.44
N HIS A 369 -5.14 3.67 17.88
CA HIS A 369 -4.23 2.80 17.18
C HIS A 369 -3.67 1.81 18.20
N SER A 370 -3.59 0.54 17.83
CA SER A 370 -2.59 -0.33 18.42
C SER A 370 -2.34 -1.48 17.47
N GLN A 371 -1.13 -2.03 17.50
CA GLN A 371 -0.89 -3.33 16.86
C GLN A 371 -1.88 -4.38 17.36
N ALA A 372 -2.40 -4.25 18.59
CA ALA A 372 -3.44 -5.14 19.09
C ALA A 372 -4.77 -4.95 18.36
N VAL A 373 -5.19 -3.71 18.04
CA VAL A 373 -6.37 -3.45 17.20
C VAL A 373 -6.17 -4.01 15.80
N GLU A 374 -5.02 -3.77 15.16
CA GLU A 374 -4.73 -4.33 13.82
C GLU A 374 -4.75 -5.87 13.83
N ARG A 375 -4.11 -6.49 14.84
CA ARG A 375 -4.14 -7.94 15.03
C ARG A 375 -5.55 -8.45 15.31
N ALA A 376 -6.35 -7.72 16.08
CA ALA A 376 -7.73 -8.10 16.39
C ALA A 376 -8.62 -8.04 15.14
N VAL A 377 -8.55 -6.95 14.36
CA VAL A 377 -9.26 -6.84 13.08
C VAL A 377 -8.90 -8.00 12.17
N LYS A 378 -7.60 -8.27 11.98
CA LYS A 378 -7.12 -9.40 11.18
C LYS A 378 -7.71 -10.75 11.66
N THR A 379 -7.63 -11.03 12.96
CA THR A 379 -8.16 -12.26 13.55
C THR A 379 -9.69 -12.37 13.40
N VAL A 380 -10.43 -11.28 13.58
CA VAL A 380 -11.90 -11.27 13.42
C VAL A 380 -12.30 -11.46 11.95
N THR A 381 -11.56 -10.87 11.01
CA THR A 381 -11.74 -11.08 9.57
C THR A 381 -11.46 -12.53 9.18
N GLU A 382 -10.35 -13.11 9.66
CA GLU A 382 -10.01 -14.52 9.43
C GLU A 382 -11.09 -15.46 9.97
N ALA A 383 -11.59 -15.22 11.18
CA ALA A 383 -12.66 -16.00 11.79
C ALA A 383 -13.95 -15.89 10.98
N SER A 384 -14.32 -14.67 10.57
CA SER A 384 -15.56 -14.41 9.81
C SER A 384 -15.53 -14.95 8.39
N ALA A 385 -14.34 -15.02 7.77
CA ALA A 385 -14.18 -15.65 6.46
C ALA A 385 -14.30 -17.18 6.51
N LYS A 386 -13.98 -17.80 7.65
CA LYS A 386 -13.95 -19.26 7.81
C LYS A 386 -15.23 -19.83 8.41
N LEU A 387 -15.90 -19.08 9.29
CA LEU A 387 -16.96 -19.60 10.15
C LEU A 387 -18.17 -18.67 10.15
N SER A 388 -19.35 -19.24 9.97
CA SER A 388 -20.62 -18.50 9.93
C SER A 388 -21.27 -18.33 11.31
N LYS A 389 -21.19 -19.34 12.18
CA LYS A 389 -21.81 -19.33 13.52
C LYS A 389 -21.01 -18.49 14.51
N ARG A 390 -21.70 -17.71 15.35
CA ARG A 390 -21.08 -16.83 16.38
C ARG A 390 -20.20 -17.62 17.35
N SER A 391 -20.73 -18.70 17.94
CA SER A 391 -19.99 -19.55 18.88
C SER A 391 -18.71 -20.14 18.28
N ALA A 392 -18.77 -20.57 17.01
CA ALA A 392 -17.61 -21.08 16.30
C ALA A 392 -16.56 -19.98 16.05
N ARG A 393 -16.98 -18.77 15.64
CA ARG A 393 -16.07 -17.62 15.48
C ARG A 393 -15.40 -17.24 16.79
N GLU A 394 -16.17 -17.16 17.88
CA GLU A 394 -15.63 -16.86 19.21
C GLU A 394 -14.64 -17.94 19.67
N GLY A 395 -14.97 -19.22 19.48
CA GLY A 395 -14.07 -20.33 19.79
C GLY A 395 -12.76 -20.28 19.01
N PHE A 396 -12.84 -20.01 17.70
CA PHE A 396 -11.65 -19.83 16.85
C PHE A 396 -10.76 -18.68 17.32
N ILE A 397 -11.36 -17.53 17.65
CA ILE A 397 -10.62 -16.36 18.14
C ILE A 397 -9.95 -16.68 19.48
N LYS A 398 -10.67 -17.30 20.42
CA LYS A 398 -10.13 -17.69 21.74
C LYS A 398 -8.96 -18.67 21.60
N ALA A 399 -9.11 -19.72 20.81
CA ALA A 399 -8.05 -20.69 20.55
C ALA A 399 -6.81 -20.05 19.91
N GLN A 400 -7.00 -19.11 18.98
CA GLN A 400 -5.88 -18.38 18.36
C GLN A 400 -5.18 -17.44 19.35
N ILE A 401 -5.92 -16.82 20.27
CA ILE A 401 -5.36 -16.00 21.36
C ILE A 401 -4.56 -16.88 22.33
N GLU A 402 -5.09 -18.03 22.74
CA GLU A 402 -4.41 -18.99 23.62
C GLU A 402 -3.15 -19.55 22.98
N SER A 403 -3.22 -19.97 21.71
CA SER A 403 -2.05 -20.41 20.95
C SER A 403 -0.96 -19.32 20.89
N ARG A 404 -1.33 -18.05 20.67
CA ARG A 404 -0.39 -16.92 20.70
C ARG A 404 0.19 -16.66 22.08
N ARG A 405 -0.55 -16.93 23.16
CA ARG A 405 -0.06 -16.82 24.54
C ARG A 405 0.90 -17.95 24.91
N ALA A 406 0.67 -19.14 24.36
CA ALA A 406 1.53 -20.31 24.54
C ALA A 406 2.85 -20.20 23.74
N MET A 407 2.90 -19.36 22.71
CA MET A 407 4.12 -19.09 21.97
C MET A 407 5.16 -18.38 22.88
N PRO A 408 6.44 -18.80 22.84
CA PRO A 408 7.47 -18.12 23.61
C PRO A 408 7.58 -16.65 23.19
N LYS A 409 7.73 -15.76 24.18
CA LYS A 409 8.09 -14.36 23.94
C LYS A 409 9.61 -14.29 23.83
N PHE A 410 10.07 -13.63 22.80
CA PHE A 410 11.49 -13.41 22.54
C PHE A 410 11.74 -11.91 22.60
N ASP A 411 12.69 -11.47 23.43
CA ASP A 411 13.05 -10.06 23.58
C ASP A 411 13.97 -9.62 22.44
N SER A 412 14.75 -10.56 21.92
CA SER A 412 15.64 -10.36 20.78
C SER A 412 15.45 -11.46 19.73
N LYS A 413 15.87 -11.17 18.49
CA LYS A 413 15.90 -12.18 17.42
C LYS A 413 16.89 -13.32 17.70
N GLN A 414 17.85 -13.14 18.63
CA GLN A 414 18.82 -14.17 19.00
C GLN A 414 18.21 -15.25 19.89
N ASP A 415 17.14 -14.91 20.62
CA ASP A 415 16.44 -15.85 21.50
C ASP A 415 15.64 -16.88 20.72
N PHE A 416 15.38 -16.61 19.43
CA PHE A 416 14.75 -17.56 18.52
C PHE A 416 15.75 -18.64 18.09
N LYS A 417 15.84 -19.70 18.90
CA LYS A 417 16.54 -20.93 18.51
C LYS A 417 15.67 -21.72 17.56
N ALA A 418 16.00 -21.67 16.26
CA ALA A 418 15.42 -22.57 15.29
C ALA A 418 16.01 -23.97 15.51
N ASN A 419 15.18 -24.91 15.97
CA ASN A 419 15.53 -26.33 15.98
C ASN A 419 15.69 -26.87 14.56
#